data_AF-A0A6D0DW48-F1
#
_entry.id   AF-A0A6D0DW48-F1
#
_cell.length_a   1.000
_cell.length_b   1.000
_cell.length_c   1.000
_cell.angle_alpha   90.00
_cell.angle_beta   90.00
_cell.angle_gamma   90.00
#
_symmetry.space_group_name_H-M   'P 1'
#
loop_
_entity.id
_entity.type
_entity.pdbx_description
1 polymer ?
#
loop_
_entity_poly.entity_id
_entity_poly.type
_entity_poly.pdbx_seq_one_letter_code
_entity_poly.pdbx_strand_id
1 'polypeptide(L)'
;DGRLYTGEYLQLEKTATAGASCSPNGLVGRDSTGAILSCQSGTWKKIGAGDSQIVTASATAWRWPGATATCPSGKKVIGGGGQCRSNTGFIWLTRSMPSGNNAWTASCDTTEDQNGSITVYAICQ
;
A
#
# COMPACT_ATOMS: atom_id res chain seq x y z
N ASP A 1 -22.94 7.81 -32.24
CA ASP A 1 -22.26 6.87 -31.32
C ASP A 1 -20.95 6.37 -31.88
N GLY A 2 -19.84 6.95 -31.41
CA GLY A 2 -18.48 6.61 -31.84
C GLY A 2 -17.85 5.55 -30.94
N ARG A 3 -18.18 4.28 -31.17
CA ARG A 3 -17.52 3.15 -30.50
C ARG A 3 -16.27 2.74 -31.29
N LEU A 4 -15.19 2.44 -30.59
CA LEU A 4 -13.94 1.95 -31.19
C LEU A 4 -13.84 0.44 -31.01
N TYR A 5 -13.54 -0.28 -32.10
CA TYR A 5 -13.33 -1.73 -32.12
C TYR A 5 -12.15 -2.06 -33.03
N THR A 6 -11.12 -2.75 -32.51
CA THR A 6 -9.87 -3.01 -33.25
C THR A 6 -9.67 -4.47 -33.66
N GLY A 7 -10.45 -5.41 -33.12
CA GLY A 7 -10.29 -6.86 -33.37
C GLY A 7 -9.09 -7.51 -32.65
N GLU A 8 -8.06 -6.72 -32.30
CA GLU A 8 -6.91 -7.16 -31.51
C GLU A 8 -6.59 -6.13 -30.41
N TYR A 9 -5.55 -5.31 -30.59
CA TYR A 9 -5.05 -4.36 -29.60
C TYR A 9 -5.29 -2.92 -30.04
N LEU A 10 -5.44 -2.01 -29.07
CA LEU A 10 -5.41 -0.57 -29.32
C LEU A 10 -4.01 -0.05 -29.05
N GLN A 11 -3.30 0.37 -30.11
CA GLN A 11 -2.01 1.05 -29.98
C GLN A 11 -2.22 2.56 -29.82
N LEU A 12 -1.58 3.11 -28.79
CA LEU A 12 -1.51 4.56 -28.55
C LEU A 12 -0.06 5.00 -28.78
N GLU A 13 0.19 5.63 -29.92
CA GLU A 13 1.55 6.01 -30.34
C GLU A 13 2.20 7.00 -29.38
N LYS A 14 1.40 7.93 -28.84
CA LYS A 14 1.90 8.92 -27.89
C LYS A 14 1.86 8.38 -26.48
N THR A 15 2.98 8.52 -25.79
CA THR A 15 3.08 8.27 -24.36
C THR A 15 2.81 9.55 -23.57
N ALA A 16 2.20 9.41 -22.40
CA ALA A 16 2.05 10.47 -21.41
C ALA A 16 2.91 10.18 -20.18
N THR A 17 3.22 11.22 -19.41
CA THR A 17 4.01 11.09 -18.17
C THR A 17 3.07 11.21 -16.99
N ALA A 18 3.15 10.28 -16.04
CA ALA A 18 2.35 10.35 -14.81
C ALA A 18 2.68 11.63 -14.03
N GLY A 19 1.64 12.30 -13.51
CA GLY A 19 1.75 13.59 -12.83
C GLY A 19 1.82 14.81 -13.77
N ALA A 20 2.04 14.62 -15.08
CA ALA A 20 2.00 15.72 -16.03
C ALA A 20 0.55 16.20 -16.27
N SER A 21 0.42 17.47 -16.70
CA SER A 21 -0.88 18.05 -17.02
C SER A 21 -1.53 17.38 -18.23
N CYS A 22 -2.86 17.33 -18.23
CA CYS A 22 -3.65 16.77 -19.31
C CYS A 22 -5.02 17.46 -19.42
N SER A 23 -5.58 17.45 -20.63
CA SER A 23 -6.93 17.94 -20.90
C SER A 23 -7.44 17.32 -22.20
N PRO A 24 -8.75 17.01 -22.33
CA PRO A 24 -9.76 17.08 -21.28
C PRO A 24 -9.63 15.93 -20.27
N ASN A 25 -10.32 16.04 -19.13
CA ASN A 25 -10.52 14.91 -18.23
C ASN A 25 -11.21 13.76 -18.99
N GLY A 26 -10.80 12.52 -18.73
CA GLY A 26 -11.37 11.32 -19.35
C GLY A 26 -10.52 10.71 -20.48
N LEU A 27 -9.43 11.35 -20.90
CA LEU A 27 -8.47 10.72 -21.82
C LEU A 27 -7.86 9.45 -21.21
N VAL A 28 -7.66 8.42 -22.03
CA VAL A 28 -6.93 7.20 -21.71
C VAL A 28 -5.65 7.17 -22.52
N GLY A 29 -4.53 6.89 -21.85
CA GLY A 29 -3.19 6.90 -22.42
C GLY A 29 -2.33 5.76 -21.89
N ARG A 30 -1.05 5.79 -22.24
CA ARG A 30 -0.02 4.92 -21.64
C ARG A 30 1.25 5.71 -21.36
N ASP A 31 2.07 5.26 -20.42
CA ASP A 31 3.44 5.74 -20.29
C ASP A 31 4.41 4.96 -21.21
N SER A 32 5.69 5.32 -21.17
CA SER A 32 6.74 4.69 -21.96
C SER A 32 6.98 3.22 -21.62
N THR A 33 6.62 2.77 -20.41
CA THR A 33 6.73 1.37 -19.99
C THR A 33 5.46 0.57 -20.27
N GLY A 34 4.40 1.22 -20.77
CA GLY A 34 3.13 0.59 -21.13
C GLY A 34 2.09 0.59 -20.01
N ALA A 35 2.33 1.26 -18.88
CA ALA A 35 1.31 1.41 -17.85
C ALA A 35 0.18 2.31 -18.35
N ILE A 36 -1.07 1.88 -18.11
CA ILE A 36 -2.26 2.66 -18.49
C ILE A 36 -2.35 3.92 -17.64
N LEU A 37 -2.61 5.04 -18.32
CA LEU A 37 -2.84 6.34 -17.71
C LEU A 37 -4.28 6.81 -17.97
N SER A 38 -4.85 7.55 -17.03
CA SER A 38 -6.11 8.26 -17.19
C SER A 38 -5.97 9.72 -16.79
N CYS A 39 -6.48 10.61 -17.63
CA CYS A 39 -6.52 12.03 -17.31
C CYS A 39 -7.64 12.31 -16.31
N GLN A 40 -7.28 12.63 -15.08
CA GLN A 40 -8.22 12.91 -13.99
C GLN A 40 -7.82 14.19 -13.27
N SER A 41 -8.78 15.10 -13.11
CA SER A 41 -8.55 16.41 -12.47
C SER A 41 -7.38 17.19 -13.10
N GLY A 42 -7.24 17.12 -14.42
CA GLY A 42 -6.20 17.83 -15.18
C GLY A 42 -4.81 17.20 -15.11
N THR A 43 -4.67 15.99 -14.57
CA THR A 43 -3.36 15.30 -14.44
C THR A 43 -3.43 13.84 -14.88
N TRP A 44 -2.36 13.35 -15.50
CA TRP A 44 -2.23 11.95 -15.88
C TRP A 44 -1.97 11.08 -14.65
N LYS A 45 -2.91 10.19 -14.33
CA LYS A 45 -2.79 9.24 -13.22
C LYS A 45 -2.56 7.83 -13.73
N LYS A 46 -1.63 7.10 -13.11
CA LYS A 46 -1.45 5.68 -13.36
C LYS A 46 -2.65 4.88 -12.85
N ILE A 47 -3.16 4.00 -13.70
CA ILE A 47 -4.20 3.03 -13.34
C ILE A 47 -3.52 1.71 -12.99
N GLY A 48 -3.95 1.07 -11.90
CA GLY A 48 -3.45 -0.24 -11.47
C GLY A 48 -2.10 -0.22 -10.76
N ALA A 49 -1.22 0.74 -11.06
CA ALA A 49 -0.07 1.06 -10.22
C ALA A 49 -0.50 2.07 -9.15
N GLY A 50 -1.33 1.61 -8.19
CA GLY A 50 -1.44 2.38 -6.95
C GLY A 50 -0.07 2.36 -6.31
N ASP A 51 0.49 3.54 -6.01
CA ASP A 51 1.80 3.71 -5.37
C ASP A 51 1.84 2.86 -4.10
N SER A 52 2.24 1.61 -4.23
CA SER A 52 2.20 0.66 -3.14
C SER A 52 3.30 1.08 -2.18
N GLN A 53 2.89 1.56 -1.03
CA GLN A 53 3.81 2.04 -0.01
C GLN A 53 3.73 1.14 1.20
N ILE A 54 4.88 0.87 1.81
CA ILE A 54 4.98 0.18 3.07
C ILE A 54 5.14 1.25 4.14
N VAL A 55 4.21 1.27 5.10
CA VAL A 55 4.33 2.08 6.31
C VAL A 55 4.59 1.18 7.50
N THR A 56 5.30 1.71 8.50
CA THR A 56 5.66 0.95 9.70
C THR A 56 5.33 1.69 10.97
N ALA A 57 5.08 0.92 12.04
CA ALA A 57 4.96 1.43 13.40
C ALA A 57 5.67 0.44 14.33
N SER A 58 6.39 0.95 15.34
CA SER A 58 7.10 0.09 16.30
C SER A 58 6.73 0.45 17.72
N ALA A 59 6.75 -0.55 18.60
CA ALA A 59 6.54 -0.37 20.02
C ALA A 59 7.42 -1.35 20.80
N THR A 60 7.80 -0.93 22.01
CA THR A 60 8.47 -1.76 23.01
C THR A 60 7.66 -1.68 24.29
N ALA A 61 7.38 -2.82 24.91
CA ALA A 61 6.63 -2.89 26.15
C ALA A 61 7.10 -4.07 27.00
N TRP A 62 6.87 -3.95 28.31
CA TRP A 62 7.01 -5.06 29.24
C TRP A 62 5.89 -6.06 28.99
N ARG A 63 6.21 -7.18 28.32
CA ARG A 63 5.25 -8.11 27.73
C ARG A 63 4.26 -7.43 26.76
N TRP A 64 3.63 -8.22 25.89
CA TRP A 64 2.53 -7.77 25.02
C TRP A 64 2.77 -6.50 24.17
N PRO A 65 3.95 -6.27 23.53
CA PRO A 65 4.11 -5.11 22.67
C PRO A 65 3.16 -5.19 21.48
N GLY A 66 2.49 -4.08 21.18
CA GLY A 66 1.55 -3.94 20.07
C GLY A 66 1.66 -2.58 19.42
N ALA A 67 1.49 -2.52 18.10
CA ALA A 67 1.49 -1.28 17.34
C ALA A 67 0.52 -1.35 16.15
N THR A 68 0.22 -0.19 15.59
CA THR A 68 -0.67 -0.05 14.43
C THR A 68 -0.01 0.84 13.39
N ALA A 69 0.23 0.29 12.20
CA ALA A 69 0.78 1.00 11.06
C ALA A 69 -0.37 1.51 10.18
N THR A 70 -0.49 2.83 10.03
CA THR A 70 -1.62 3.49 9.36
C THR A 70 -1.22 4.03 8.00
N CYS A 71 -2.00 3.70 6.98
CA CYS A 71 -1.82 4.20 5.63
C CYS A 71 -2.04 5.71 5.54
N PRO A 72 -1.24 6.42 4.72
CA PRO A 72 -1.46 7.84 4.44
C PRO A 72 -2.84 8.12 3.85
N SER A 73 -3.28 9.37 3.98
CA SER A 73 -4.59 9.80 3.50
C SER A 73 -4.80 9.43 2.02
N GLY A 74 -5.98 8.90 1.72
CA GLY A 74 -6.36 8.47 0.37
C GLY A 74 -5.93 7.05 -0.02
N LYS A 75 -5.16 6.33 0.82
CA LYS A 75 -4.81 4.92 0.57
C LYS A 75 -5.51 3.97 1.52
N LYS A 76 -5.77 2.75 1.03
CA LYS A 76 -6.33 1.65 1.81
C LYS A 76 -5.25 0.67 2.19
N VAL A 77 -5.43 0.00 3.33
CA VAL A 77 -4.60 -1.15 3.68
C VAL A 77 -5.04 -2.34 2.81
N ILE A 78 -4.07 -3.00 2.19
CA ILE A 78 -4.30 -4.20 1.37
C ILE A 78 -3.62 -5.44 1.95
N GLY A 79 -2.78 -5.26 2.98
CA GLY A 79 -2.09 -6.34 3.68
C GLY A 79 -1.12 -5.78 4.72
N GLY A 80 -0.48 -6.68 5.46
CA GLY A 80 0.50 -6.29 6.47
C GLY A 80 1.03 -7.48 7.27
N GLY A 81 1.78 -7.17 8.32
CA GLY A 81 2.37 -8.15 9.22
C GLY A 81 3.01 -7.51 10.44
N GLY A 82 3.59 -8.33 11.31
CA GLY A 82 4.41 -7.87 12.41
C GLY A 82 5.67 -8.71 12.56
N GLN A 83 6.76 -8.09 13.01
CA GLN A 83 7.99 -8.76 13.37
C GLN A 83 8.24 -8.57 14.87
N CYS A 84 8.23 -9.68 15.61
CA CYS A 84 8.53 -9.69 17.04
C CYS A 84 10.04 -9.83 17.30
N ARG A 85 10.54 -9.15 18.33
CA ARG A 85 11.93 -9.28 18.80
C ARG A 85 11.98 -9.28 20.33
N SER A 86 12.79 -10.17 20.88
CA SER A 86 13.11 -10.30 22.31
C SER A 86 14.62 -10.43 22.49
N ASN A 87 15.11 -10.12 23.69
CA ASN A 87 16.53 -10.26 24.02
C ASN A 87 16.88 -11.70 24.43
N THR A 88 15.94 -12.39 25.06
CA THR A 88 16.07 -13.80 25.46
C THR A 88 14.82 -14.58 25.04
N GLY A 89 14.93 -15.91 25.04
CA GLY A 89 13.80 -16.81 24.77
C GLY A 89 13.11 -16.59 23.42
N PHE A 90 11.88 -17.07 23.32
CA PHE A 90 11.04 -16.91 22.14
C PHE A 90 9.99 -15.82 22.36
N ILE A 91 9.70 -15.08 21.29
CA ILE A 91 8.58 -14.15 21.18
C ILE A 91 7.87 -14.43 19.86
N TRP A 92 6.54 -14.39 19.86
CA TRP A 92 5.73 -14.73 18.68
C TRP A 92 4.59 -13.73 18.48
N LEU A 93 4.07 -13.68 17.26
CA LEU A 93 2.87 -12.92 16.95
C LEU A 93 1.66 -13.57 17.60
N THR A 94 0.87 -12.77 18.32
CA THR A 94 -0.43 -13.16 18.87
C THR A 94 -1.58 -12.55 18.09
N ARG A 95 -1.33 -11.47 17.35
CA ARG A 95 -2.31 -10.78 16.49
C ARG A 95 -1.60 -10.24 15.26
N SER A 96 -2.24 -10.36 14.11
CA SER A 96 -1.85 -9.70 12.87
C SER A 96 -3.06 -9.62 11.95
N MET A 97 -3.67 -8.43 11.84
CA MET A 97 -4.88 -8.24 11.04
C MET A 97 -5.09 -6.78 10.63
N PRO A 98 -5.97 -6.50 9.64
CA PRO A 98 -6.40 -5.15 9.35
C PRO A 98 -7.08 -4.50 10.57
N SER A 99 -6.79 -3.23 10.77
CA SER A 99 -7.49 -2.35 11.70
C SER A 99 -8.29 -1.33 10.89
N GLY A 100 -9.53 -1.69 10.56
CA GLY A 100 -10.36 -0.92 9.63
C GLY A 100 -9.81 -0.96 8.19
N ASN A 101 -10.20 0.01 7.37
CA ASN A 101 -9.85 0.05 5.94
C ASN A 101 -8.50 0.73 5.64
N ASN A 102 -7.80 1.23 6.66
CA ASN A 102 -6.64 2.10 6.48
C ASN A 102 -5.43 1.75 7.37
N ALA A 103 -5.45 0.69 8.15
CA ALA A 103 -4.32 0.36 9.01
C ALA A 103 -4.13 -1.15 9.20
N TRP A 104 -2.91 -1.55 9.57
CA TRP A 104 -2.61 -2.92 10.03
C TRP A 104 -2.20 -2.88 11.49
N THR A 105 -2.76 -3.78 12.31
CA THR A 105 -2.39 -3.90 13.71
C THR A 105 -1.80 -5.28 13.99
N ALA A 106 -0.73 -5.32 14.78
CA ALA A 106 -0.14 -6.55 15.23
C ALA A 106 0.37 -6.42 16.67
N SER A 107 0.43 -7.55 17.35
CA SER A 107 0.96 -7.66 18.71
C SER A 107 1.72 -8.96 18.90
N CYS A 108 2.67 -8.94 19.82
CA CYS A 108 3.48 -10.10 20.17
C CYS A 108 3.27 -10.52 21.63
N ASP A 109 3.69 -11.73 21.98
CA ASP A 109 3.88 -12.14 23.36
C ASP A 109 5.06 -13.11 23.50
N THR A 110 5.62 -13.20 24.70
CA THR A 110 6.73 -14.09 25.10
C THR A 110 6.38 -14.69 26.46
N THR A 111 6.85 -15.88 26.82
CA THR A 111 6.62 -16.41 28.18
C THR A 111 7.54 -15.79 29.23
N GLU A 112 8.61 -15.12 28.80
CA GLU A 112 9.64 -14.56 29.67
C GLU A 112 9.22 -13.20 30.23
N ASP A 113 9.60 -12.90 31.47
CA ASP A 113 9.43 -11.60 32.10
C ASP A 113 10.49 -10.62 31.60
N GLN A 114 10.24 -10.03 30.42
CA GLN A 114 11.15 -9.12 29.74
C GLN A 114 10.41 -8.07 28.89
N ASN A 115 11.18 -7.07 28.44
CA ASN A 115 10.76 -6.20 27.36
C ASN A 115 10.81 -6.95 26.01
N GLY A 116 9.69 -6.91 25.29
CA GLY A 116 9.62 -7.30 23.89
C GLY A 116 9.43 -6.07 23.01
N SER A 117 9.82 -6.17 21.75
CA SER A 117 9.52 -5.16 20.73
C SER A 117 8.83 -5.76 19.52
N ILE A 118 8.05 -4.93 18.84
CA ILE A 118 7.39 -5.27 17.59
C ILE A 118 7.61 -4.16 16.56
N THR A 119 7.83 -4.55 15.32
CA THR A 119 7.66 -3.67 14.14
C THR A 119 6.50 -4.18 13.31
N VAL A 120 5.48 -3.33 13.12
CA VAL A 120 4.27 -3.61 12.35
C VAL A 120 4.40 -2.98 10.98
N TYR A 121 4.01 -3.71 9.95
CA TYR A 121 4.06 -3.30 8.54
C TYR A 121 2.64 -3.25 7.98
N ALA A 122 2.31 -2.19 7.24
CA ALA A 122 1.08 -2.11 6.44
C ALA A 122 1.45 -1.80 4.98
N ILE A 123 0.85 -2.55 4.06
CA ILE A 123 0.94 -2.33 2.62
C ILE A 123 -0.27 -1.49 2.23
N CYS A 124 -0.01 -0.33 1.65
CA CYS A 124 -1.02 0.68 1.36
C CYS A 124 -1.10 0.97 -0.14
N GLN A 125 -2.31 0.95 -0.69
CA GLN A 125 -2.59 1.22 -2.09
C GLN A 125 -3.76 2.19 -2.28
#